data_AF-A0A926P1J0-F1
#
_entry.id   AF-A0A926P1J0-F1
#
_cell.length_a   1.000
_cell.length_b   1.000
_cell.length_c   1.000
_cell.angle_alpha   90.00
_cell.angle_beta   90.00
_cell.angle_gamma   90.00
#
_symmetry.space_group_name_H-M   'P 1'
#
loop_
_entity.id
_entity.type
_entity.pdbx_description
1 polymer ?
#
loop_
_entity_poly.entity_id
_entity_poly.type
_entity_poly.pdbx_seq_one_letter_code
_entity_poly.pdbx_strand_id
1 'polypeptide(L)'
;MRIISSDEIDSALAYPELIETLLRAYRSRIVVPQPAHFPIERPDETAGILRAIPAWSNFVAQGHTDRGYIGCGITLELPQSDDTPDIGSSQSGSALYLLLSGTTGHPVALLDGVRLAVWRRCALHALATRYLAREDTSRLLVLGSDPMLPSLLAAYTAVRDIRSVLLMGGAEAFLDRLRLHPKLKGVTFGATDDLAGAVAGADMICCASGCPLDLPGAALSPGVHIDVFDPGTRLEEDMLSQVRIFVGDRNEAGMLTGEEIAADLRELAKGEKAGRRFYGQMTHFHPGGSSGLADLAVAGHIYLRS
;
A
#
# COMPACT_ATOMS: atom_id res chain seq x y z
N MET A 1 -10.41 27.29 3.32
CA MET A 1 -10.15 25.84 3.38
C MET A 1 -11.06 25.15 2.38
N ARG A 2 -10.52 24.24 1.57
CA ARG A 2 -11.27 23.44 0.58
C ARG A 2 -11.72 22.12 1.19
N ILE A 3 -12.85 21.59 0.76
CA ILE A 3 -13.27 20.21 1.07
C ILE A 3 -13.13 19.43 -0.23
N ILE A 4 -12.39 18.33 -0.22
CA ILE A 4 -12.06 17.53 -1.41
C ILE A 4 -12.67 16.15 -1.25
N SER A 5 -13.65 15.85 -2.10
CA SER A 5 -14.42 14.60 -2.11
C SER A 5 -13.67 13.44 -2.77
N SER A 6 -14.18 12.21 -2.58
CA SER A 6 -13.68 11.01 -3.28
C SER A 6 -13.58 11.19 -4.80
N ASP A 7 -14.58 11.77 -5.45
CA ASP A 7 -14.63 11.94 -6.90
C ASP A 7 -13.58 12.96 -7.40
N GLU A 8 -13.34 14.03 -6.62
CA GLU A 8 -12.27 14.99 -6.91
C GLU A 8 -10.89 14.36 -6.75
N ILE A 9 -10.69 13.51 -5.74
CA ILE A 9 -9.45 12.73 -5.56
C ILE A 9 -9.19 11.84 -6.78
N ASP A 10 -10.21 11.12 -7.25
CA ASP A 10 -10.11 10.24 -8.42
C ASP A 10 -9.80 10.98 -9.70
N SER A 11 -10.33 12.19 -9.84
CA SER A 11 -10.08 13.05 -11.00
C SER A 11 -8.69 13.69 -10.97
N ALA A 12 -8.14 13.94 -9.78
CA ALA A 12 -6.83 14.57 -9.59
C ALA A 12 -5.64 13.61 -9.72
N LEU A 13 -5.87 12.29 -9.62
CA LEU A 13 -4.82 11.29 -9.48
C LEU A 13 -4.67 10.35 -10.69
N ALA A 14 -3.41 10.07 -11.00
CA ALA A 14 -3.00 9.00 -11.90
C ALA A 14 -1.78 8.28 -11.33
N TYR A 15 -1.76 6.95 -11.37
CA TYR A 15 -0.70 6.15 -10.74
C TYR A 15 0.72 6.53 -11.17
N PRO A 16 1.05 6.74 -12.47
CA PRO A 16 2.42 7.10 -12.84
C PRO A 16 2.93 8.35 -12.14
N GLU A 17 2.10 9.39 -12.05
CA GLU A 17 2.47 10.67 -11.44
C GLU A 17 2.47 10.61 -9.91
N LEU A 18 1.54 9.83 -9.34
CA LEU A 18 1.48 9.61 -7.90
C LEU A 18 2.70 8.82 -7.40
N ILE A 19 3.14 7.80 -8.15
CA ILE A 19 4.33 7.00 -7.83
C ILE A 19 5.59 7.88 -7.87
N GLU A 20 5.71 8.78 -8.85
CA GLU A 20 6.80 9.77 -8.88
C GLU A 20 6.74 10.76 -7.71
N THR A 21 5.52 11.12 -7.27
CA THR A 21 5.34 11.96 -6.09
C THR A 21 5.78 11.25 -4.81
N LEU A 22 5.38 9.99 -4.64
CA LEU A 22 5.83 9.17 -3.52
C LEU A 22 7.35 8.99 -3.55
N LEU A 23 7.94 8.70 -4.71
CA LEU A 23 9.40 8.61 -4.85
C LEU A 23 10.10 9.86 -4.30
N ARG A 24 9.65 11.05 -4.68
CA ARG A 24 10.20 12.32 -4.19
C ARG A 24 9.96 12.50 -2.70
N ALA A 25 8.79 12.12 -2.20
CA ALA A 25 8.47 12.20 -0.78
C ALA A 25 9.35 11.27 0.08
N TYR A 26 9.59 10.03 -0.35
CA TYR A 26 10.46 9.09 0.35
C TYR A 26 11.95 9.50 0.31
N ARG A 27 12.38 10.28 -0.69
CA ARG A 27 13.68 10.97 -0.71
C ARG A 27 13.75 12.18 0.21
N SER A 28 12.60 12.80 0.50
CA SER A 28 12.52 14.00 1.31
C SER A 28 12.66 13.72 2.80
N ARG A 29 12.79 14.80 3.57
CA ARG A 29 12.82 14.74 5.04
C ARG A 29 11.44 15.06 5.60
N ILE A 30 10.39 14.31 5.25
CA ILE A 30 9.11 14.43 5.96
C ILE A 30 9.23 13.82 7.35
N VAL A 31 8.80 14.57 8.37
CA VAL A 31 8.71 14.14 9.77
C VAL A 31 7.38 13.43 9.98
N VAL A 32 7.42 12.26 10.60
CA VAL A 32 6.25 11.46 10.96
C VAL A 32 6.42 11.03 12.42
N PRO A 33 5.80 11.71 13.39
CA PRO A 33 5.76 11.26 14.77
C PRO A 33 4.95 9.98 14.93
N GLN A 34 5.05 9.38 16.11
CA GLN A 34 4.19 8.27 16.49
C GLN A 34 2.71 8.69 16.46
N PRO A 35 1.82 7.88 15.85
CA PRO A 35 0.38 8.12 15.91
C PRO A 35 -0.14 8.16 17.35
N ALA A 36 -1.06 9.07 17.62
CA ALA A 36 -1.80 9.08 18.88
C ALA A 36 -3.03 8.18 18.76
N HIS A 37 -3.28 7.37 19.79
CA HIS A 37 -4.42 6.48 19.88
C HIS A 37 -5.30 6.89 21.05
N PHE A 38 -6.59 7.06 20.80
CA PHE A 38 -7.59 7.44 21.78
C PHE A 38 -8.66 6.35 21.82
N PRO A 39 -8.65 5.47 22.85
CA PRO A 39 -9.70 4.48 23.00
C PRO A 39 -11.03 5.19 23.29
N ILE A 40 -12.10 4.69 22.68
CA ILE A 40 -13.48 5.12 22.89
C ILE A 40 -14.19 4.01 23.62
N GLU A 41 -14.43 4.22 24.90
CA GLU A 41 -15.16 3.29 25.75
C GLU A 41 -16.59 3.09 25.24
N ARG A 42 -17.04 1.84 25.19
CA ARG A 42 -18.39 1.46 24.77
C ARG A 42 -18.95 0.45 25.79
N PRO A 43 -20.19 0.62 26.28
CA PRO A 43 -20.81 -0.36 27.17
C PRO A 43 -20.98 -1.70 26.46
N ASP A 44 -20.56 -2.80 27.11
CA ASP A 44 -20.80 -4.19 26.68
C ASP A 44 -20.28 -4.56 25.27
N GLU A 45 -19.38 -3.76 24.70
CA GLU A 45 -18.77 -3.96 23.37
C GLU A 45 -17.25 -3.75 23.42
N THR A 46 -16.55 -4.20 22.38
CA THR A 46 -15.13 -3.84 22.19
C THR A 46 -15.00 -2.31 22.10
N ALA A 47 -13.93 -1.74 22.67
CA ALA A 47 -13.70 -0.30 22.57
C ALA A 47 -13.47 0.11 21.11
N GLY A 48 -14.00 1.28 20.72
CA GLY A 48 -13.60 1.94 19.48
C GLY A 48 -12.21 2.58 19.63
N ILE A 49 -11.61 3.00 18.52
CA ILE A 49 -10.32 3.69 18.52
C ILE A 49 -10.38 4.88 17.56
N LEU A 50 -10.13 6.08 18.08
CA LEU A 50 -9.82 7.26 17.27
C LEU A 50 -8.29 7.41 17.18
N ARG A 51 -7.76 7.56 15.97
CA ARG A 51 -6.32 7.72 15.73
C ARG A 51 -6.03 9.06 15.08
N ALA A 52 -4.94 9.70 15.51
CA ALA A 52 -4.39 10.89 14.86
C ALA A 52 -2.98 10.57 14.34
N ILE A 53 -2.77 10.76 13.03
CA ILE A 53 -1.55 10.39 12.31
C ILE A 53 -0.95 11.68 11.72
N PRO A 54 -0.14 12.43 12.50
CA PRO A 54 0.45 13.67 12.03
C PRO A 54 1.67 13.43 11.13
N ALA A 55 1.89 14.34 10.19
CA ALA A 55 3.12 14.42 9.41
C ALA A 55 3.38 15.84 8.93
N TRP A 56 4.63 16.24 8.74
CA TRP A 56 4.96 17.57 8.20
C TRP A 56 6.27 17.62 7.43
N SER A 57 6.37 18.64 6.58
CA SER A 57 7.62 19.05 5.95
C SER A 57 8.65 19.42 7.03
N ASN A 58 9.87 18.85 7.00
CA ASN A 58 10.91 19.25 7.97
C ASN A 58 11.43 20.66 7.67
N PHE A 59 10.80 21.66 8.28
CA PHE A 59 11.13 23.07 8.11
C PHE A 59 12.54 23.41 8.59
N VAL A 60 13.04 22.72 9.63
CA VAL A 60 14.43 22.89 10.11
C VAL A 60 15.42 22.49 9.02
N ALA A 61 15.23 21.32 8.41
CA ALA A 61 16.10 20.86 7.33
C ALA A 61 15.93 21.66 6.03
N GLN A 62 14.77 22.29 5.81
CA GLN A 62 14.54 23.19 4.67
C GLN A 62 15.18 24.57 4.88
N GLY A 63 15.36 25.01 6.12
CA GLY A 63 15.93 26.32 6.47
C GLY A 63 14.97 27.50 6.32
N HIS A 64 13.70 27.28 6.00
CA HIS A 64 12.66 28.31 5.87
C HIS A 64 11.26 27.71 6.11
N THR A 65 10.23 28.55 6.25
CA THR A 65 8.81 28.15 6.37
C THR A 65 7.94 28.64 5.20
N ASP A 66 8.52 29.20 4.15
CA ASP A 66 7.81 29.81 3.01
C ASP A 66 7.04 28.82 2.12
N ARG A 67 7.27 27.51 2.32
CA ARG A 67 6.58 26.42 1.62
C ARG A 67 6.57 25.16 2.49
N GLY A 68 5.72 24.22 2.10
CA GLY A 68 5.54 22.95 2.80
C GLY A 68 4.19 22.88 3.48
N TYR A 69 3.88 21.68 3.97
CA TYR A 69 2.60 21.37 4.58
C TYR A 69 2.78 20.68 5.92
N ILE A 70 1.78 20.85 6.76
CA ILE A 70 1.53 20.07 7.97
C ILE A 70 0.22 19.33 7.71
N GLY A 71 0.14 18.06 8.05
CA GLY A 71 -1.05 17.24 7.83
C GLY A 71 -1.33 16.32 9.00
N CYS A 72 -2.60 15.92 9.12
CA CYS A 72 -3.03 14.95 10.12
C CYS A 72 -4.15 14.09 9.55
N GLY A 73 -3.90 12.77 9.46
CA GLY A 73 -4.94 11.79 9.23
C GLY A 73 -5.71 11.54 10.52
N ILE A 74 -7.04 11.60 10.47
CA ILE A 74 -7.92 11.26 11.59
C ILE A 74 -8.72 10.05 11.15
N THR A 75 -8.56 8.92 11.85
CA THR A 75 -9.29 7.68 11.56
C THR A 75 -10.10 7.26 12.76
N LEU A 76 -11.31 6.76 12.52
CA LEU A 76 -12.20 6.22 13.55
C LEU A 76 -12.54 4.78 13.21
N GLU A 77 -12.06 3.87 14.04
CA GLU A 77 -12.38 2.44 13.99
C GLU A 77 -13.39 2.15 15.10
N LEU A 78 -14.57 1.66 14.73
CA LEU A 78 -15.58 1.17 15.66
C LEU A 78 -15.77 -0.33 15.44
N PRO A 79 -16.10 -1.11 16.48
CA PRO A 79 -16.44 -2.52 16.31
C PRO A 79 -17.61 -2.66 15.34
N GLN A 80 -17.51 -3.60 14.41
CA GLN A 80 -18.63 -3.99 13.56
C GLN A 80 -19.42 -5.11 14.26
N SER A 81 -20.74 -5.11 14.11
CA SER A 81 -21.60 -6.24 14.55
C SER A 81 -21.37 -7.46 13.67
N ASP A 82 -21.48 -8.68 14.23
CA ASP A 82 -21.23 -9.96 13.54
C ASP A 82 -22.03 -10.20 12.23
N ASP A 83 -23.10 -9.43 11.98
CA ASP A 83 -23.96 -9.55 10.79
C ASP A 83 -23.52 -8.70 9.58
N THR A 84 -22.47 -7.88 9.69
CA THR A 84 -21.91 -7.17 8.52
C THR A 84 -20.80 -7.99 7.88
N PRO A 85 -20.89 -8.31 6.57
CA PRO A 85 -19.86 -9.10 5.90
C PRO A 85 -18.51 -8.41 6.07
N ASP A 86 -17.51 -9.18 6.51
CA ASP A 86 -16.13 -8.76 6.69
C ASP A 86 -15.54 -8.42 5.31
N ILE A 87 -15.68 -7.16 4.90
CA ILE A 87 -15.11 -6.66 3.65
C ILE A 87 -13.62 -6.39 3.87
N GLY A 88 -12.86 -7.46 4.10
CA GLY A 88 -11.43 -7.64 3.82
C GLY A 88 -10.49 -6.46 4.04
N SER A 89 -10.81 -5.54 4.93
CA SER A 89 -10.06 -4.34 5.18
C SER A 89 -10.18 -4.05 6.66
N SER A 90 -9.04 -3.99 7.34
CA SER A 90 -8.91 -3.35 8.64
C SER A 90 -9.16 -1.83 8.55
N GLN A 91 -10.11 -1.39 7.71
CA GLN A 91 -10.48 0.00 7.40
C GLN A 91 -11.99 0.16 7.16
N SER A 92 -12.85 -0.58 7.86
CA SER A 92 -14.28 -0.24 8.00
C SER A 92 -14.53 1.06 8.80
N GLY A 93 -13.54 1.96 8.86
CA GLY A 93 -13.55 3.20 9.64
C GLY A 93 -13.77 4.44 8.79
N SER A 94 -14.39 5.45 9.39
CA SER A 94 -14.43 6.80 8.80
C SER A 94 -13.04 7.43 8.90
N ALA A 95 -12.56 8.04 7.82
CA ALA A 95 -11.28 8.72 7.81
C ALA A 95 -11.34 10.08 7.12
N LEU A 96 -10.65 11.07 7.68
CA LEU A 96 -10.45 12.40 7.11
C LEU A 96 -8.96 12.73 7.11
N TYR A 97 -8.53 13.52 6.15
CA TYR A 97 -7.17 14.07 6.15
C TYR A 97 -7.20 15.59 6.16
N LEU A 98 -6.66 16.19 7.21
CA LEU A 98 -6.52 17.65 7.32
C LEU A 98 -5.16 18.07 6.79
N LEU A 99 -5.13 19.05 5.88
CA LEU A 99 -3.92 19.67 5.37
C LEU A 99 -3.88 21.15 5.75
N LEU A 100 -2.76 21.58 6.33
CA LEU A 100 -2.49 22.95 6.75
C LEU A 100 -1.28 23.52 6.01
N SER A 101 -1.32 24.84 5.78
CA SER A 101 -0.17 25.57 5.26
C SER A 101 0.98 25.54 6.27
N GLY A 102 2.16 25.11 5.84
CA GLY A 102 3.37 25.21 6.67
C GLY A 102 3.80 26.65 6.96
N THR A 103 3.37 27.61 6.14
CA THR A 103 3.73 29.02 6.26
C THR A 103 2.83 29.76 7.24
N THR A 104 1.52 29.55 7.16
CA THR A 104 0.54 30.31 7.95
C THR A 104 -0.08 29.50 9.08
N GLY A 105 0.06 28.17 9.08
CA GLY A 105 -0.64 27.27 9.99
C GLY A 105 -2.15 27.17 9.71
N HIS A 106 -2.68 27.90 8.73
CA HIS A 106 -4.12 27.87 8.42
C HIS A 106 -4.50 26.60 7.67
N PRO A 107 -5.68 26.03 7.92
CA PRO A 107 -6.22 24.92 7.14
C PRO A 107 -6.41 25.29 5.67
N VAL A 108 -5.82 24.49 4.78
CA VAL A 108 -5.94 24.68 3.33
C VAL A 108 -6.89 23.67 2.69
N ALA A 109 -6.93 22.43 3.18
CA ALA A 109 -7.83 21.40 2.69
C ALA A 109 -8.25 20.39 3.77
N LEU A 110 -9.46 19.84 3.61
CA LEU A 110 -9.96 18.65 4.28
C LEU A 110 -10.32 17.64 3.18
N LEU A 111 -9.70 16.46 3.21
CA LEU A 111 -9.85 15.45 2.17
C LEU A 111 -10.57 14.22 2.74
N ASP A 112 -11.30 13.53 1.87
CA ASP A 112 -11.76 12.17 2.11
C ASP A 112 -10.56 11.24 2.38
N GLY A 113 -10.39 10.87 3.65
CA GLY A 113 -9.24 10.10 4.11
C GLY A 113 -9.30 8.64 3.68
N VAL A 114 -10.50 8.08 3.49
CA VAL A 114 -10.69 6.69 3.05
C VAL A 114 -10.21 6.56 1.61
N ARG A 115 -10.65 7.46 0.74
CA ARG A 115 -10.25 7.41 -0.67
C ARG A 115 -8.78 7.76 -0.88
N LEU A 116 -8.25 8.70 -0.10
CA LEU A 116 -6.82 9.01 -0.09
C LEU A 116 -5.99 7.78 0.30
N ALA A 117 -6.40 7.05 1.35
CA ALA A 117 -5.70 5.85 1.80
C ALA A 117 -5.67 4.75 0.73
N VAL A 118 -6.75 4.60 -0.05
CA VAL A 118 -6.82 3.66 -1.17
C VAL A 118 -5.73 3.96 -2.21
N TRP A 119 -5.69 5.21 -2.70
CA TRP A 119 -4.69 5.63 -3.68
C TRP A 119 -3.27 5.53 -3.14
N ARG A 120 -3.04 5.99 -1.91
CA ARG A 120 -1.74 5.91 -1.24
C ARG A 120 -1.25 4.47 -1.18
N ARG A 121 -2.07 3.55 -0.65
CA ARG A 121 -1.66 2.15 -0.44
C ARG A 121 -1.29 1.51 -1.78
N CYS A 122 -2.18 1.59 -2.78
CA CYS A 122 -1.89 1.02 -4.11
C CYS A 122 -0.62 1.61 -4.75
N ALA A 123 -0.42 2.93 -4.66
CA ALA A 123 0.78 3.58 -5.20
C ALA A 123 2.06 3.22 -4.42
N LEU A 124 1.97 2.97 -3.11
CA LEU A 124 3.09 2.52 -2.29
C LEU A 124 3.56 1.13 -2.70
N HIS A 125 2.62 0.19 -2.87
CA HIS A 125 2.90 -1.15 -3.37
C HIS A 125 3.51 -1.10 -4.77
N ALA A 126 2.96 -0.31 -5.69
CA ALA A 126 3.57 -0.12 -7.01
C ALA A 126 4.98 0.49 -6.94
N LEU A 127 5.23 1.44 -6.03
CA LEU A 127 6.58 1.97 -5.81
C LEU A 127 7.55 0.87 -5.32
N ALA A 128 7.10 0.00 -4.41
CA ALA A 128 7.88 -1.15 -3.97
C ALA A 128 8.14 -2.13 -5.11
N THR A 129 7.11 -2.51 -5.87
CA THR A 129 7.21 -3.36 -7.06
C THR A 129 8.24 -2.81 -8.05
N ARG A 130 8.28 -1.49 -8.26
CA ARG A 130 9.25 -0.85 -9.16
C ARG A 130 10.71 -1.11 -8.75
N TYR A 131 11.01 -1.23 -7.46
CA TYR A 131 12.34 -1.54 -6.96
C TYR A 131 12.64 -3.04 -6.88
N LEU A 132 11.61 -3.86 -6.72
CA LEU A 132 11.75 -5.22 -6.19
C LEU A 132 11.35 -6.29 -7.20
N ALA A 133 10.38 -6.04 -8.08
CA ALA A 133 10.03 -6.96 -9.17
C ALA A 133 11.04 -6.86 -10.32
N ARG A 134 11.16 -7.93 -11.12
CA ARG A 134 11.96 -7.90 -12.35
C ARG A 134 11.34 -6.91 -13.34
N GLU A 135 12.15 -6.34 -14.23
CA GLU A 135 11.64 -5.42 -15.26
C GLU A 135 10.72 -6.13 -16.27
N ASP A 136 10.92 -7.44 -16.47
CA ASP A 136 10.13 -8.29 -17.35
C ASP A 136 8.96 -9.01 -16.64
N THR A 137 8.66 -8.63 -15.40
CA THR A 137 7.50 -9.15 -14.65
C THR A 137 6.22 -8.90 -15.44
N SER A 138 5.55 -9.98 -15.86
CA SER A 138 4.36 -9.94 -16.72
C SER A 138 3.22 -10.84 -16.25
N ARG A 139 3.51 -11.81 -15.38
CA ARG A 139 2.56 -12.79 -14.83
C ARG A 139 2.41 -12.59 -13.33
N LEU A 140 1.20 -12.23 -12.90
CA LEU A 140 0.86 -12.00 -11.50
C LEU A 140 -0.08 -13.10 -11.01
N LEU A 141 0.26 -13.69 -9.86
CA LEU A 141 -0.66 -14.49 -9.07
C LEU A 141 -1.23 -13.64 -7.94
N VAL A 142 -2.54 -13.66 -7.75
CA VAL A 142 -3.23 -13.03 -6.63
C VAL A 142 -3.81 -14.12 -5.73
N LEU A 143 -3.44 -14.06 -4.46
CA LEU A 143 -3.92 -14.93 -3.41
C LEU A 143 -4.83 -14.14 -2.48
N GLY A 144 -6.01 -14.67 -2.17
CA GLY A 144 -7.00 -13.97 -1.36
C GLY A 144 -7.86 -13.00 -2.19
N SER A 145 -8.75 -12.30 -1.48
CA SER A 145 -9.73 -11.39 -2.06
C SER A 145 -9.72 -10.09 -1.28
N ASP A 146 -9.42 -8.99 -1.96
CA ASP A 146 -9.47 -7.65 -1.39
C ASP A 146 -10.27 -6.71 -2.32
N PRO A 147 -11.19 -5.89 -1.80
CA PRO A 147 -11.98 -4.97 -2.60
C PRO A 147 -11.13 -3.96 -3.40
N MET A 148 -9.90 -3.66 -2.94
CA MET A 148 -8.94 -2.74 -3.55
C MET A 148 -8.14 -3.36 -4.70
N LEU A 149 -8.25 -4.68 -4.95
CA LEU A 149 -7.50 -5.34 -6.03
C LEU A 149 -7.62 -4.64 -7.39
N PRO A 150 -8.78 -4.14 -7.87
CA PRO A 150 -8.83 -3.40 -9.14
C PRO A 150 -7.89 -2.18 -9.16
N SER A 151 -7.85 -1.42 -8.07
CA SER A 151 -6.96 -0.26 -7.88
C SER A 151 -5.50 -0.69 -7.77
N LEU A 152 -5.22 -1.75 -7.01
CA LEU A 152 -3.86 -2.28 -6.83
C LEU A 152 -3.26 -2.79 -8.15
N LEU A 153 -4.03 -3.57 -8.90
CA LEU A 153 -3.64 -4.08 -10.22
C LEU A 153 -3.42 -2.93 -11.21
N ALA A 154 -4.24 -1.88 -11.15
CA ALA A 154 -4.04 -0.67 -11.95
C ALA A 154 -2.75 0.08 -11.56
N ALA A 155 -2.33 0.00 -10.30
CA ALA A 155 -1.06 0.55 -9.84
C ALA A 155 0.13 -0.30 -10.30
N TYR A 156 0.05 -1.63 -10.21
CA TYR A 156 1.11 -2.53 -10.71
C TYR A 156 1.33 -2.39 -12.21
N THR A 157 0.26 -2.33 -13.01
CA THR A 157 0.34 -2.10 -14.46
C THR A 157 0.95 -0.75 -14.83
N ALA A 158 0.98 0.22 -13.90
CA ALA A 158 1.67 1.49 -14.12
C ALA A 158 3.20 1.41 -13.99
N VAL A 159 3.73 0.32 -13.42
CA VAL A 159 5.19 0.13 -13.20
C VAL A 159 5.75 -1.13 -13.83
N ARG A 160 4.89 -2.07 -14.24
CA ARG A 160 5.27 -3.32 -14.92
C ARG A 160 4.28 -3.66 -16.03
N ASP A 161 4.78 -4.31 -17.07
CA ASP A 161 3.97 -4.78 -18.20
C ASP A 161 3.24 -6.09 -17.84
N ILE A 162 2.34 -6.00 -16.85
CA ILE A 162 1.51 -7.13 -16.42
C ILE A 162 0.51 -7.47 -17.54
N ARG A 163 0.62 -8.68 -18.09
CA ARG A 163 -0.22 -9.17 -19.20
C ARG A 163 -1.20 -10.24 -18.76
N SER A 164 -0.91 -10.94 -17.68
CA SER A 164 -1.75 -12.02 -17.16
C SER A 164 -1.82 -11.96 -15.64
N VAL A 165 -3.04 -12.09 -15.12
CA VAL A 165 -3.34 -12.17 -13.69
C VAL A 165 -4.17 -13.42 -13.44
N LEU A 166 -3.67 -14.31 -12.58
CA LEU A 166 -4.40 -15.48 -12.09
C LEU A 166 -4.84 -15.24 -10.64
N LEU A 167 -6.10 -15.54 -10.35
CA LEU A 167 -6.66 -15.44 -9.00
C LEU A 167 -6.87 -16.85 -8.45
N MET A 168 -6.45 -17.09 -7.21
CA MET A 168 -6.82 -18.32 -6.50
C MET A 168 -8.27 -18.22 -6.00
N GLY A 169 -9.12 -19.17 -6.39
CA GLY A 169 -10.51 -19.27 -5.89
C GLY A 169 -11.41 -18.07 -6.19
N GLY A 170 -11.10 -17.26 -7.21
CA GLY A 170 -11.84 -16.05 -7.55
C GLY A 170 -13.20 -16.31 -8.20
N ALA A 171 -14.26 -15.63 -7.71
CA ALA A 171 -15.58 -15.69 -8.32
C ALA A 171 -15.59 -15.01 -9.71
N GLU A 172 -16.30 -15.60 -10.68
CA GLU A 172 -16.36 -15.10 -12.06
C GLU A 172 -16.81 -13.63 -12.14
N ALA A 173 -17.78 -13.23 -11.32
CA ALA A 173 -18.25 -11.85 -11.25
C ALA A 173 -17.15 -10.84 -10.87
N PHE A 174 -16.17 -11.27 -10.07
CA PHE A 174 -15.03 -10.44 -9.71
C PHE A 174 -14.06 -10.29 -10.89
N LEU A 175 -13.81 -11.38 -11.63
CA LEU A 175 -13.01 -11.34 -12.86
C LEU A 175 -13.64 -10.42 -13.90
N ASP A 176 -14.97 -10.45 -14.05
CA ASP A 176 -15.69 -9.55 -14.95
C ASP A 176 -15.50 -8.08 -14.57
N ARG A 177 -15.56 -7.77 -13.27
CA ARG A 177 -15.27 -6.42 -12.77
C ARG A 177 -13.84 -5.98 -13.11
N LEU A 178 -12.86 -6.88 -13.01
CA LEU A 178 -11.48 -6.61 -13.40
C LEU A 178 -11.33 -6.38 -14.91
N ARG A 179 -11.95 -7.23 -15.73
CA ARG A 179 -11.96 -7.13 -17.20
C ARG A 179 -12.58 -5.83 -17.69
N LEU A 180 -13.60 -5.32 -16.98
CA LEU A 180 -14.27 -4.05 -17.30
C LEU A 180 -13.51 -2.82 -16.80
N HIS A 181 -12.48 -2.99 -15.96
CA HIS A 181 -11.75 -1.86 -15.39
C HIS A 181 -10.95 -1.10 -16.47
N PRO A 182 -11.15 0.22 -16.64
CA PRO A 182 -10.62 0.96 -17.79
C PRO A 182 -9.10 1.01 -17.86
N LYS A 183 -8.41 0.88 -16.72
CA LYS A 183 -6.94 0.85 -16.63
C LYS A 183 -6.33 -0.54 -16.82
N LEU A 184 -7.14 -1.59 -16.89
CA LEU A 184 -6.69 -2.99 -17.04
C LEU A 184 -6.99 -3.55 -18.44
N LYS A 185 -7.27 -2.66 -19.40
CA LYS A 185 -7.46 -3.03 -20.82
C LYS A 185 -6.15 -3.64 -21.35
N GLY A 186 -6.19 -4.91 -21.73
CA GLY A 186 -5.02 -5.66 -22.21
C GLY A 186 -4.45 -6.68 -21.23
N VAL A 187 -4.97 -6.72 -20.01
CA VAL A 187 -4.64 -7.76 -19.03
C VAL A 187 -5.61 -8.94 -19.18
N THR A 188 -5.08 -10.15 -19.29
CA THR A 188 -5.88 -11.37 -19.27
C THR A 188 -6.09 -11.83 -17.82
N PHE A 189 -7.36 -12.02 -17.44
CA PHE A 189 -7.75 -12.49 -16.10
C PHE A 189 -8.29 -13.90 -16.14
N GLY A 190 -7.78 -14.77 -15.27
CA GLY A 190 -8.28 -16.12 -15.05
C GLY A 190 -8.33 -16.49 -13.57
N ALA A 191 -9.06 -17.55 -13.25
CA ALA A 191 -9.02 -18.22 -11.96
C ALA A 191 -8.28 -19.56 -12.08
N THR A 192 -7.66 -20.01 -11.00
CA THR A 192 -7.02 -21.31 -10.91
C THR A 192 -7.20 -21.90 -9.52
N ASP A 193 -7.31 -23.23 -9.47
CA ASP A 193 -7.27 -24.01 -8.23
C ASP A 193 -5.94 -24.75 -8.08
N ASP A 194 -5.09 -24.77 -9.12
CA ASP A 194 -3.73 -25.31 -9.06
C ASP A 194 -2.76 -24.25 -8.49
N LEU A 195 -2.67 -24.21 -7.17
CA LEU A 195 -1.79 -23.29 -6.45
C LEU A 195 -0.31 -23.52 -6.78
N ALA A 196 0.12 -24.79 -6.84
CA ALA A 196 1.52 -25.13 -7.07
C ALA A 196 1.99 -24.72 -8.47
N GLY A 197 1.20 -25.02 -9.50
CA GLY A 197 1.48 -24.59 -10.87
C GLY A 197 1.43 -23.06 -11.02
N ALA A 198 0.48 -22.40 -10.34
CA ALA A 198 0.37 -20.95 -10.37
C ALA A 198 1.57 -20.25 -9.72
N VAL A 199 2.03 -20.72 -8.55
CA VAL A 199 3.22 -20.20 -7.86
C VAL A 199 4.46 -20.39 -8.71
N ALA A 200 4.64 -21.56 -9.31
CA ALA A 200 5.77 -21.85 -10.19
C ALA A 200 5.77 -20.97 -11.46
N GLY A 201 4.59 -20.62 -12.00
CA GLY A 201 4.46 -19.82 -13.21
C GLY A 201 4.47 -18.30 -13.01
N ALA A 202 4.44 -17.82 -11.77
CA ALA A 202 4.30 -16.41 -11.42
C ALA A 202 5.65 -15.67 -11.42
N ASP A 203 5.68 -14.49 -12.03
CA ASP A 203 6.79 -13.54 -11.87
C ASP A 203 6.65 -12.74 -10.58
N MET A 204 5.39 -12.53 -10.14
CA MET A 204 5.02 -11.81 -8.94
C MET A 204 3.82 -12.48 -8.28
N ILE A 205 3.80 -12.51 -6.94
CA ILE A 205 2.70 -13.02 -6.12
C ILE A 205 2.22 -11.88 -5.23
N CYS A 206 0.93 -11.59 -5.26
CA CYS A 206 0.28 -10.61 -4.38
C CYS A 206 -0.56 -11.38 -3.35
N CYS A 207 -0.17 -11.31 -2.08
CA CYS A 207 -0.92 -11.88 -0.96
C CYS A 207 -1.89 -10.82 -0.42
N ALA A 208 -3.15 -10.90 -0.82
CA ALA A 208 -4.22 -10.01 -0.39
C ALA A 208 -4.97 -10.56 0.84
N SER A 209 -5.93 -9.80 1.37
CA SER A 209 -6.76 -10.20 2.51
C SER A 209 -7.41 -11.58 2.28
N GLY A 210 -7.39 -12.43 3.31
CA GLY A 210 -7.92 -13.80 3.22
C GLY A 210 -7.06 -14.77 2.41
N CYS A 211 -5.81 -14.42 2.12
CA CYS A 211 -4.85 -15.32 1.47
C CYS A 211 -4.62 -16.59 2.33
N PRO A 212 -4.69 -17.81 1.74
CA PRO A 212 -4.16 -18.98 2.42
C PRO A 212 -2.65 -18.81 2.58
N LEU A 213 -2.19 -18.74 3.83
CA LEU A 213 -0.78 -18.47 4.17
C LEU A 213 0.13 -19.68 3.97
N ASP A 214 -0.45 -20.88 3.98
CA ASP A 214 0.24 -22.10 3.59
C ASP A 214 0.37 -22.11 2.06
N LEU A 215 1.57 -21.82 1.57
CA LEU A 215 2.00 -22.10 0.21
C LEU A 215 2.76 -23.43 0.23
N PRO A 216 2.07 -24.58 0.26
CA PRO A 216 2.68 -25.86 0.58
C PRO A 216 3.69 -26.26 -0.48
N GLY A 217 4.97 -26.40 -0.08
CA GLY A 217 6.00 -27.12 -0.81
C GLY A 217 6.30 -26.67 -2.25
N ALA A 218 5.70 -25.58 -2.72
CA ALA A 218 5.95 -25.05 -4.05
C ALA A 218 7.27 -24.29 -4.00
N ALA A 219 8.29 -24.82 -4.68
CA ALA A 219 9.54 -24.11 -4.84
C ALA A 219 9.25 -22.76 -5.51
N LEU A 220 9.47 -21.67 -4.78
CA LEU A 220 9.38 -20.32 -5.33
C LEU A 220 10.29 -20.23 -6.55
N SER A 221 9.75 -19.71 -7.66
CA SER A 221 10.53 -19.55 -8.87
C SER A 221 11.65 -18.53 -8.66
N PRO A 222 12.88 -18.81 -9.12
CA PRO A 222 13.96 -17.84 -9.09
C PRO A 222 13.51 -16.51 -9.70
N GLY A 223 13.74 -15.43 -8.95
CA GLY A 223 13.38 -14.08 -9.39
C GLY A 223 11.97 -13.63 -9.05
N VAL A 224 11.14 -14.45 -8.39
CA VAL A 224 9.79 -14.04 -7.98
C VAL A 224 9.83 -12.84 -7.01
N HIS A 225 8.82 -11.98 -7.11
CA HIS A 225 8.54 -10.92 -6.12
C HIS A 225 7.25 -11.24 -5.38
N ILE A 226 7.30 -11.28 -4.05
CA ILE A 226 6.14 -11.51 -3.19
C ILE A 226 5.76 -10.21 -2.51
N ASP A 227 4.59 -9.69 -2.82
CA ASP A 227 4.03 -8.48 -2.23
C ASP A 227 2.89 -8.84 -1.29
N VAL A 228 3.07 -8.61 0.00
CA VAL A 228 2.01 -8.79 1.00
C VAL A 228 1.21 -7.50 1.04
N PHE A 229 -0.02 -7.54 0.55
CA PHE A 229 -0.87 -6.35 0.54
C PHE A 229 -1.46 -6.05 1.92
N ASP A 230 -1.94 -7.08 2.63
CA ASP A 230 -2.52 -6.97 3.96
C ASP A 230 -1.43 -6.94 5.05
N PRO A 231 -1.28 -5.84 5.83
CA PRO A 231 -0.28 -5.75 6.88
C PRO A 231 -0.41 -6.80 7.99
N GLY A 232 -1.58 -7.42 8.16
CA GLY A 232 -1.79 -8.50 9.14
C GLY A 232 -1.34 -9.88 8.64
N THR A 233 -0.95 -9.98 7.37
CA THR A 233 -0.55 -11.23 6.72
C THR A 233 0.96 -11.41 6.83
N ARG A 234 1.42 -12.53 7.39
CA ARG A 234 2.84 -12.87 7.51
C ARG A 234 3.14 -14.15 6.72
N LEU A 235 4.23 -14.13 5.94
CA LEU A 235 4.70 -15.33 5.23
C LEU A 235 5.29 -16.35 6.22
N GLU A 236 5.22 -17.63 5.84
CA GLU A 236 5.85 -18.72 6.58
C GLU A 236 7.38 -18.58 6.65
N GLU A 237 7.98 -19.11 7.72
CA GLU A 237 9.42 -18.96 8.01
C GLU A 237 10.30 -19.54 6.88
N ASP A 238 9.91 -20.69 6.32
CA ASP A 238 10.62 -21.32 5.21
C ASP A 238 10.67 -20.42 3.97
N MET A 239 9.62 -19.63 3.72
CA MET A 239 9.61 -18.66 2.62
C MET A 239 10.46 -17.43 2.94
N LEU A 240 10.33 -16.90 4.17
CA LEU A 240 11.08 -15.74 4.63
C LEU A 240 12.60 -16.00 4.55
N SER A 241 13.03 -17.24 4.82
CA SER A 241 14.45 -17.64 4.73
C SER A 241 15.02 -17.59 3.30
N GLN A 242 14.18 -17.64 2.26
CA GLN A 242 14.58 -17.71 0.86
C GLN A 242 14.57 -16.34 0.16
N VAL A 243 13.85 -15.37 0.74
CA VAL A 243 13.61 -14.07 0.11
C VAL A 243 14.43 -12.97 0.77
N ARG A 244 14.79 -11.96 -0.02
CA ARG A 244 15.31 -10.71 0.53
C ARG A 244 14.14 -9.83 0.95
N ILE A 245 14.10 -9.46 2.23
CA ILE A 245 12.96 -8.80 2.86
C ILE A 245 13.09 -7.27 2.80
N PHE A 246 12.04 -6.61 2.38
CA PHE A 246 11.93 -5.15 2.28
C PHE A 246 10.64 -4.70 2.96
N VAL A 247 10.66 -3.52 3.56
CA VAL A 247 9.51 -3.00 4.32
C VAL A 247 9.14 -1.58 3.91
N GLY A 248 7.91 -1.16 4.20
CA GLY A 248 7.49 0.23 4.02
C GLY A 248 8.27 1.21 4.91
N ASP A 249 8.34 0.88 6.21
CA ASP A 249 9.09 1.59 7.25
C ASP A 249 9.63 0.58 8.28
N ARG A 250 10.91 0.68 8.64
CA ARG A 250 11.53 -0.22 9.64
C ARG A 250 10.88 -0.14 11.02
N ASN A 251 10.36 1.03 11.39
CA ASN A 251 9.77 1.23 12.72
C ASN A 251 8.40 0.53 12.85
N GLU A 252 7.85 0.04 11.75
CA GLU A 252 6.52 -0.55 11.70
C GLU A 252 6.53 -1.99 11.17
N ALA A 253 7.72 -2.58 11.06
CA ALA A 253 7.92 -3.97 10.67
C ALA A 253 7.71 -4.95 11.83
N GLY A 254 6.82 -4.64 12.78
CA GLY A 254 6.68 -5.35 14.05
C GLY A 254 6.32 -6.84 13.94
N MET A 255 5.80 -7.29 12.79
CA MET A 255 5.52 -8.72 12.52
C MET A 255 6.75 -9.51 12.03
N LEU A 256 7.83 -8.81 11.69
CA LEU A 256 9.10 -9.38 11.23
C LEU A 256 10.14 -9.24 12.35
N THR A 257 9.89 -9.94 13.46
CA THR A 257 10.80 -9.99 14.60
C THR A 257 11.91 -11.01 14.37
N GLY A 258 13.13 -10.52 14.14
CA GLY A 258 14.34 -11.34 14.06
C GLY A 258 14.84 -11.60 12.63
N GLU A 259 14.04 -11.28 11.61
CA GLU A 259 14.46 -11.35 10.22
C GLU A 259 15.37 -10.19 9.81
N GLU A 260 16.33 -10.46 8.92
CA GLU A 260 17.21 -9.41 8.38
C GLU A 260 16.47 -8.55 7.34
N ILE A 261 15.97 -7.39 7.78
CA ILE A 261 15.36 -6.40 6.89
C ILE A 261 16.45 -5.73 6.04
N ALA A 262 16.39 -5.96 4.73
CA ALA A 262 17.41 -5.51 3.80
C ALA A 262 17.36 -4.00 3.53
N ALA A 263 16.17 -3.42 3.39
CA ALA A 263 15.95 -1.98 3.24
C ALA A 263 14.47 -1.61 3.47
N ASP A 264 14.22 -0.36 3.89
CA ASP A 264 12.90 0.26 3.75
C ASP A 264 12.76 1.10 2.46
N LEU A 265 11.55 1.59 2.19
CA LEU A 265 11.29 2.43 1.01
C LEU A 265 12.05 3.77 1.02
N ARG A 266 12.44 4.32 2.18
CA ARG A 266 13.25 5.55 2.25
C ARG A 266 14.68 5.26 1.81
N GLU A 267 15.28 4.21 2.34
CA GLU A 267 16.63 3.75 1.97
C GLU A 267 16.71 3.41 0.47
N LEU A 268 15.67 2.75 -0.07
CA LEU A 268 15.54 2.46 -1.50
C LEU A 268 15.41 3.75 -2.32
N ALA A 269 14.50 4.65 -1.91
CA ALA A 269 14.25 5.89 -2.65
C ALA A 269 15.48 6.80 -2.69
N LYS A 270 16.25 6.88 -1.61
CA LYS A 270 17.49 7.67 -1.54
C LYS A 270 18.69 7.00 -2.25
N GLY A 271 18.59 5.73 -2.61
CA GLY A 271 19.70 4.96 -3.17
C GLY A 271 20.75 4.55 -2.14
N GLU A 272 20.43 4.62 -0.85
CA GLU A 272 21.31 4.17 0.25
C GLU A 272 21.41 2.63 0.26
N LYS A 273 20.34 1.96 -0.19
CA LYS A 273 20.29 0.51 -0.38
C LYS A 273 19.76 0.18 -1.77
N ALA A 274 20.32 -0.86 -2.39
CA ALA A 274 19.80 -1.40 -3.64
C ALA A 274 18.54 -2.24 -3.39
N GLY A 275 17.54 -2.11 -4.29
CA GLY A 275 16.42 -3.01 -4.44
C GLY A 275 16.87 -4.39 -4.94
N ARG A 276 16.19 -4.98 -5.93
CA ARG A 276 16.66 -6.22 -6.56
C ARG A 276 18.07 -6.06 -7.12
N ARG A 277 18.97 -7.00 -6.80
CA ARG A 277 20.40 -6.95 -7.21
C ARG A 277 20.73 -7.79 -8.44
N PHE A 278 20.00 -8.87 -8.65
CA PHE A 278 20.20 -9.78 -9.77
C PHE A 278 18.89 -10.47 -10.15
N TYR A 279 18.82 -11.00 -11.36
CA TYR A 279 17.58 -11.51 -11.95
C TYR A 279 16.90 -12.58 -11.09
N GLY A 280 17.64 -13.62 -10.66
CA GLY A 280 17.11 -14.73 -9.86
C GLY A 280 16.85 -14.45 -8.38
N GLN A 281 17.07 -13.22 -7.90
CA GLN A 281 16.86 -12.90 -6.48
C GLN A 281 15.39 -12.97 -6.12
N MET A 282 15.01 -13.74 -5.09
CA MET A 282 13.65 -13.69 -4.58
C MET A 282 13.52 -12.49 -3.63
N THR A 283 12.40 -11.77 -3.73
CA THR A 283 12.18 -10.54 -2.95
C THR A 283 10.81 -10.57 -2.30
N HIS A 284 10.72 -10.04 -1.09
CA HIS A 284 9.47 -9.89 -0.36
C HIS A 284 9.30 -8.45 0.08
N PHE A 285 8.13 -7.86 -0.16
CA PHE A 285 7.73 -6.58 0.40
C PHE A 285 6.62 -6.75 1.44
N HIS A 286 6.81 -6.12 2.60
CA HIS A 286 5.80 -6.02 3.65
C HIS A 286 5.51 -4.54 3.96
N PRO A 287 4.27 -4.05 3.85
CA PRO A 287 3.96 -2.63 3.88
C PRO A 287 4.13 -1.99 5.27
N GLY A 288 3.91 -2.73 6.36
CA GLY A 288 3.87 -2.15 7.71
C GLY A 288 2.52 -1.44 8.00
N GLY A 289 2.45 -0.69 9.10
CA GLY A 289 1.18 -0.25 9.71
C GLY A 289 0.69 1.17 9.40
N SER A 290 1.52 2.07 8.84
CA SER A 290 1.19 3.47 8.59
C SER A 290 2.29 4.17 7.76
N SER A 291 1.91 5.16 6.97
CA SER A 291 2.90 6.02 6.33
C SER A 291 2.36 7.42 6.24
N GLY A 292 2.27 8.10 7.39
CA GLY A 292 1.88 9.52 7.46
C GLY A 292 2.69 10.39 6.47
N LEU A 293 3.91 9.96 6.11
CA LEU A 293 4.70 10.52 5.01
C LEU A 293 3.96 10.47 3.68
N ALA A 294 3.51 9.28 3.27
CA ALA A 294 2.84 9.12 1.99
C ALA A 294 1.46 9.76 2.01
N ASP A 295 0.76 9.76 3.16
CA ASP A 295 -0.51 10.50 3.29
C ASP A 295 -0.30 12.01 3.03
N LEU A 296 0.72 12.62 3.65
CA LEU A 296 1.06 14.03 3.44
C LEU A 296 1.42 14.32 1.99
N ALA A 297 2.19 13.44 1.37
CA ALA A 297 2.61 13.58 -0.03
C ALA A 297 1.42 13.51 -0.99
N VAL A 298 0.53 12.54 -0.79
CA VAL A 298 -0.69 12.37 -1.60
C VAL A 298 -1.63 13.56 -1.39
N ALA A 299 -1.86 13.99 -0.15
CA ALA A 299 -2.71 15.15 0.16
C ALA A 299 -2.19 16.43 -0.49
N GLY A 300 -0.88 16.69 -0.42
CA GLY A 300 -0.25 17.83 -1.09
C GLY A 300 -0.38 17.77 -2.61
N HIS A 301 -0.23 16.57 -3.18
CA HIS A 301 -0.41 16.34 -4.63
C HIS A 301 -1.83 16.65 -5.08
N ILE A 302 -2.83 16.12 -4.36
CA ILE A 302 -4.25 16.35 -4.63
C ILE A 302 -4.53 17.85 -4.53
N TYR A 303 -4.17 18.51 -3.42
CA TYR A 303 -4.46 19.92 -3.19
C TYR A 303 -3.92 20.85 -4.30
N LEU A 304 -2.74 20.56 -4.84
CA LEU A 304 -2.13 21.35 -5.91
C LEU A 304 -2.76 21.15 -7.28
N ARG A 305 -3.59 20.12 -7.45
CA ARG A 305 -4.23 19.73 -8.73
C ARG A 305 -5.75 19.80 -8.72
N SER A 306 -6.33 19.89 -7.53
CA SER A 306 -7.76 20.11 -7.35
C SER A 306 -8.10 21.54 -7.72
#